data_AF-A0A976PT05-F1
#
_entry.id   AF-A0A976PT05-F1
#
_cell.length_a   1.000
_cell.length_b   1.000
_cell.length_c   1.000
_cell.angle_alpha   90.00
_cell.angle_beta   90.00
_cell.angle_gamma   90.00
#
_symmetry.space_group_name_H-M   'P 1'
#
loop_
_entity.id
_entity.type
_entity.pdbx_description
1 polymer ?
#
loop_
_entity_poly.entity_id
_entity_poly.type
_entity_poly.pdbx_seq_one_letter_code
_entity_poly.pdbx_strand_id
1 'polypeptide(L)'
;MMWPTLCSLGFRPILRDAEPVSDFDSKARFPAEYRNLAWYRTNVPCMEACPVMTDSGQYVQCIADGDYLEAFLVARSSNPLASICGRICAAPCEDACRRNWIDEAVMIRPLKRFVTEQYGVESSSPETFHDLLRGTEDPGCSRPSHLSQLAGRVEEGKGKKVAVVGSGPAGLGCAHDLALLGYDVTV
;
A
#
# COMPACT_ATOMS: atom_id res chain seq x y z
N MET A 1 4.51 -22.71 -20.97
CA MET A 1 5.19 -22.21 -22.19
C MET A 1 4.30 -21.16 -22.81
N MET A 2 4.91 -20.01 -23.13
CA MET A 2 4.40 -18.92 -23.99
C MET A 2 3.27 -18.04 -23.44
N TRP A 3 3.69 -16.90 -22.91
CA TRP A 3 2.93 -15.66 -22.73
C TRP A 3 2.86 -14.95 -24.10
N PRO A 4 1.72 -14.94 -24.83
CA PRO A 4 1.62 -14.23 -26.09
C PRO A 4 1.03 -12.84 -25.84
N THR A 5 1.78 -11.82 -26.29
CA THR A 5 1.27 -10.56 -26.85
C THR A 5 0.44 -9.61 -25.97
N LEU A 6 1.11 -8.97 -25.01
CA LEU A 6 0.80 -7.60 -24.56
C LEU A 6 1.49 -6.51 -25.43
N CYS A 7 1.98 -6.89 -26.62
CA CYS A 7 2.72 -5.99 -27.50
C CYS A 7 1.82 -5.18 -28.48
N SER A 8 0.53 -5.48 -28.56
CA SER A 8 -0.41 -4.87 -29.53
C SER A 8 -0.97 -3.50 -29.11
N LEU A 9 -0.76 -3.07 -27.87
CA LEU A 9 -1.25 -1.78 -27.34
C LEU A 9 -0.20 -0.66 -27.36
N GLY A 10 0.94 -0.84 -28.04
CA GLY A 10 1.91 0.24 -28.22
C GLY A 10 2.66 0.67 -26.96
N PHE A 11 2.54 -0.06 -25.85
CA PHE A 11 3.32 0.18 -24.64
C PHE A 11 4.76 -0.33 -24.86
N ARG A 12 5.60 0.50 -25.48
CA ARG A 12 7.04 0.27 -25.51
C ARG A 12 7.57 0.45 -24.08
N PRO A 13 8.23 -0.55 -23.47
CA PRO A 13 8.96 -0.30 -22.24
C PRO A 13 10.02 0.78 -22.53
N ILE A 14 9.94 1.90 -21.82
CA ILE A 14 10.80 3.10 -21.98
C ILE A 14 12.31 2.74 -21.98
N LEU A 15 12.67 1.59 -21.43
CA LEU A 15 14.05 1.16 -21.23
C LEU A 15 14.68 0.38 -22.40
N ARG A 16 13.94 0.06 -23.47
CA ARG A 16 14.48 -0.82 -24.54
C ARG A 16 15.24 -0.09 -25.66
N ASP A 17 15.03 1.22 -25.78
CA ASP A 17 15.65 2.07 -26.81
C ASP A 17 16.71 3.03 -26.21
N ALA A 18 17.13 2.81 -24.96
CA ALA A 18 18.24 3.57 -24.39
C ALA A 18 19.56 3.08 -25.01
N GLU A 19 20.20 3.94 -25.81
CA GLU A 19 21.56 3.75 -26.27
C GLU A 19 22.46 3.43 -25.06
N PRO A 20 23.31 2.39 -25.12
CA PRO A 20 24.23 2.09 -24.03
C PRO A 20 25.11 3.32 -23.77
N VAL A 21 25.17 3.77 -22.52
CA VAL A 21 25.95 4.94 -22.12
C VAL A 21 27.43 4.66 -22.40
N SER A 22 27.93 5.13 -23.55
CA SER A 22 29.26 4.79 -24.10
C SER A 22 30.41 5.42 -23.31
N ASP A 23 30.15 6.52 -22.60
CA ASP A 23 31.10 7.26 -21.78
C ASP A 23 30.98 6.96 -20.27
N PHE A 24 30.46 5.78 -19.90
CA PHE A 24 30.42 5.39 -18.48
C PHE A 24 31.82 4.99 -18.00
N ASP A 25 32.54 5.93 -17.40
CA ASP A 25 33.79 5.63 -16.69
C ASP A 25 33.50 4.78 -15.45
N SER A 26 33.67 3.46 -15.61
CA SER A 26 33.56 2.48 -14.52
C SER A 26 34.46 2.74 -13.31
N LYS A 27 35.46 3.63 -13.42
CA LYS A 27 36.37 4.03 -12.35
C LYS A 27 36.01 5.38 -11.72
N ALA A 28 35.04 6.11 -12.29
CA ALA A 28 34.59 7.37 -11.74
C ALA A 28 34.06 7.15 -10.31
N ARG A 29 34.65 7.85 -9.35
CA ARG A 29 34.17 7.84 -7.97
C ARG A 29 33.26 9.03 -7.77
N PHE A 30 31.97 8.75 -7.65
CA PHE A 30 31.00 9.77 -7.27
C PHE A 30 30.93 9.85 -5.74
N PRO A 31 30.88 11.05 -5.16
CA PRO A 31 30.60 11.19 -3.73
C PRO A 31 29.20 10.66 -3.44
N ALA A 32 29.12 9.47 -2.85
CA ALA A 32 27.88 8.88 -2.39
C ALA A 32 27.70 9.23 -0.91
N GLU A 33 26.77 10.12 -0.61
CA GLU A 33 26.37 10.39 0.77
C GLU A 33 25.24 9.43 1.14
N TYR A 34 25.51 8.50 2.05
CA TYR A 34 24.46 7.67 2.61
C TYR A 34 23.52 8.55 3.43
N ARG A 35 22.27 8.66 2.97
CA ARG A 35 21.24 9.37 3.70
C ARG A 35 20.85 8.56 4.95
N ASN A 36 20.40 9.24 5.99
CA ASN A 36 19.93 8.56 7.19
C ASN A 36 18.57 7.88 6.94
N LEU A 37 18.17 6.98 7.85
CA LEU A 37 16.87 6.29 7.77
C LEU A 37 15.68 7.25 7.69
N ALA A 38 15.76 8.41 8.35
CA ALA A 38 14.70 9.41 8.31
C ALA A 38 14.48 9.95 6.90
N TRP A 39 15.56 10.22 6.15
CA TRP A 39 15.46 10.66 4.77
C TRP A 39 14.75 9.63 3.88
N TYR A 40 15.14 8.36 3.95
CA TYR A 40 14.48 7.30 3.14
C TYR A 40 13.01 7.15 3.50
N ARG A 41 12.68 7.30 4.79
CA ARG A 41 11.32 7.28 5.30
C ARG A 41 10.49 8.44 4.76
N THR A 42 11.03 9.66 4.75
CA THR A 42 10.29 10.86 4.31
C THR A 42 10.32 11.08 2.80
N ASN A 43 11.18 10.38 2.07
CA ASN A 43 11.36 10.55 0.63
C ASN A 43 10.30 9.78 -0.21
N VAL A 44 9.26 9.24 0.44
CA VAL A 44 8.05 8.70 -0.20
C VAL A 44 6.87 9.61 0.15
N PRO A 45 6.71 10.75 -0.56
CA PRO A 45 5.84 11.83 -0.10
C PRO A 45 4.35 11.45 -0.09
N CYS A 46 3.92 10.56 -0.99
CA CYS A 46 2.55 10.07 -1.03
C CYS A 46 2.17 9.22 0.19
N MET A 47 3.10 8.39 0.69
CA MET A 47 2.90 7.59 1.90
C MET A 47 2.89 8.49 3.15
N GLU A 48 3.85 9.42 3.26
CA GLU A 48 3.96 10.32 4.41
C GLU A 48 2.78 11.31 4.51
N ALA A 49 2.21 11.71 3.39
CA ALA A 49 0.99 12.53 3.37
C ALA A 49 -0.26 11.73 3.75
N CYS A 50 -0.22 10.39 3.71
CA CYS A 50 -1.36 9.56 4.07
C CYS A 50 -1.54 9.49 5.60
N PRO A 51 -2.70 9.86 6.16
CA PRO A 51 -2.91 9.83 7.62
C PRO A 51 -2.75 8.44 8.26
N VAL A 52 -2.91 7.39 7.46
CA VAL A 52 -2.77 5.97 7.87
C VAL A 52 -1.57 5.30 7.22
N MET A 53 -0.63 6.09 6.68
CA MET A 53 0.65 5.62 6.13
C MET A 53 0.52 4.49 5.10
N THR A 54 -0.55 4.45 4.31
CA THR A 54 -0.71 3.43 3.27
C THR A 54 0.39 3.55 2.23
N ASP A 55 1.02 2.44 1.86
CA ASP A 55 2.00 2.41 0.76
C ASP A 55 1.32 2.52 -0.61
N SER A 56 1.06 3.77 -1.03
CA SER A 56 0.51 4.02 -2.36
C SER A 56 1.47 3.73 -3.50
N GLY A 57 2.79 3.78 -3.28
CA GLY A 57 3.74 3.44 -4.33
C GLY A 57 3.65 1.96 -4.67
N GLN A 58 3.64 1.11 -3.64
CA GLN A 58 3.61 -0.34 -3.79
C GLN A 58 2.33 -0.81 -4.50
N TYR A 59 1.13 -0.44 -4.05
CA TYR A 59 -0.07 -0.94 -4.74
C TYR A 59 -0.24 -0.37 -6.16
N VAL A 60 0.28 0.83 -6.45
CA VAL A 60 0.28 1.36 -7.82
C VAL A 60 1.20 0.54 -8.72
N GLN A 61 2.37 0.14 -8.20
CA GLN A 61 3.29 -0.75 -8.93
C GLN A 61 2.66 -2.13 -9.17
N CYS A 62 2.04 -2.72 -8.14
CA CYS A 62 1.33 -4.00 -8.27
C CYS A 62 0.21 -3.91 -9.33
N ILE A 63 -0.54 -2.82 -9.40
CA ILE A 63 -1.54 -2.59 -10.46
C ILE A 63 -0.87 -2.54 -11.84
N ALA A 64 0.27 -1.86 -11.97
CA ALA A 64 1.00 -1.76 -13.24
C ALA A 64 1.53 -3.13 -13.70
N ASP A 65 1.94 -3.99 -12.76
CA ASP A 65 2.42 -5.35 -13.01
C ASP A 65 1.27 -6.37 -13.21
N GLY A 66 0.02 -5.95 -13.01
CA GLY A 66 -1.18 -6.79 -13.12
C GLY A 66 -1.46 -7.66 -11.90
N ASP A 67 -0.72 -7.47 -10.81
CA ASP A 67 -0.93 -8.16 -9.53
C ASP A 67 -1.97 -7.41 -8.67
N TYR A 68 -3.23 -7.57 -9.03
CA TYR A 68 -4.32 -6.85 -8.37
C TYR A 68 -4.62 -7.34 -6.95
N LEU A 69 -4.30 -8.61 -6.65
CA LEU A 69 -4.50 -9.16 -5.30
C LEU A 69 -3.51 -8.51 -4.35
N GLU A 70 -2.22 -8.48 -4.69
CA GLU A 70 -1.22 -7.82 -3.86
C GLU A 70 -1.51 -6.32 -3.72
N ALA A 71 -1.91 -5.65 -4.81
CA ALA A 71 -2.32 -4.26 -4.76
C ALA A 71 -3.47 -4.01 -3.76
N PHE A 72 -4.47 -4.90 -3.75
CA PHE A 72 -5.57 -4.84 -2.80
C PHE A 72 -5.09 -5.04 -1.36
N LEU A 73 -4.27 -6.07 -1.11
CA LEU A 73 -3.73 -6.38 0.20
C LEU A 73 -2.96 -5.19 0.77
N VAL A 74 -2.06 -4.62 -0.03
CA VAL A 74 -1.27 -3.43 0.33
C VAL A 74 -2.18 -2.23 0.64
N ALA A 75 -3.16 -1.93 -0.22
CA ALA A 75 -4.07 -0.81 -0.02
C ALA A 75 -4.96 -0.96 1.23
N ARG A 76 -5.28 -2.20 1.61
CA ARG A 76 -6.16 -2.55 2.74
C ARG A 76 -5.38 -2.75 4.05
N SER A 77 -4.08 -2.98 3.96
CA SER A 77 -3.21 -3.39 5.06
C SER A 77 -3.12 -2.40 6.23
N SER A 78 -3.19 -1.10 5.97
CA SER A 78 -3.15 -0.07 7.02
C SER A 78 -4.51 0.59 7.29
N ASN A 79 -5.55 0.17 6.56
CA ASN A 79 -6.82 0.88 6.53
C ASN A 79 -8.03 -0.07 6.45
N PRO A 80 -8.80 -0.24 7.55
CA PRO A 80 -10.07 -0.98 7.57
C PRO A 80 -11.08 -0.56 6.51
N LEU A 81 -10.99 0.67 6.03
CA LEU A 81 -12.00 1.34 5.22
C LEU A 81 -11.43 1.79 3.86
N ALA A 82 -10.46 1.03 3.32
CA ALA A 82 -9.77 1.37 2.08
C ALA A 82 -10.73 1.62 0.89
N SER A 83 -11.82 0.86 0.78
CA SER A 83 -12.83 1.02 -0.27
C SER A 83 -13.63 2.33 -0.15
N ILE A 84 -13.94 2.77 1.07
CA ILE A 84 -14.59 4.05 1.36
C ILE A 84 -13.60 5.16 1.02
N CYS A 85 -12.34 5.03 1.46
CA CYS A 85 -11.28 5.98 1.12
C CYS A 85 -11.02 6.07 -0.39
N GLY A 86 -11.19 4.98 -1.16
CA GLY A 86 -11.15 5.02 -2.63
C GLY A 86 -12.21 5.91 -3.26
N ARG A 87 -13.28 6.25 -2.54
CA ARG A 87 -14.40 7.07 -3.03
C ARG A 87 -14.39 8.50 -2.50
N ILE A 88 -14.12 8.67 -1.21
CA ILE A 88 -14.36 9.95 -0.50
C ILE A 88 -13.11 10.57 0.10
N CYS A 89 -11.95 9.90 0.06
CA CYS A 89 -10.72 10.45 0.63
C CYS A 89 -10.39 11.81 -0.01
N ALA A 90 -9.90 12.76 0.79
CA ALA A 90 -9.40 14.04 0.29
C ALA A 90 -8.11 13.91 -0.54
N ALA A 91 -7.52 12.71 -0.59
CA ALA A 91 -6.34 12.36 -1.39
C ALA A 91 -5.10 13.25 -1.15
N PRO A 92 -4.67 13.48 0.11
CA PRO A 92 -3.45 14.26 0.39
C PRO A 92 -2.18 13.63 -0.24
N CYS A 93 -2.22 12.33 -0.51
CA CYS A 93 -1.18 11.61 -1.23
C CYS A 93 -1.03 12.05 -2.71
N GLU A 94 -2.11 12.51 -3.35
CA GLU A 94 -2.10 13.05 -4.70
C GLU A 94 -1.52 14.47 -4.71
N ASP A 95 -1.89 15.30 -3.71
CA ASP A 95 -1.32 16.64 -3.53
C ASP A 95 0.21 16.59 -3.34
N ALA A 96 0.69 15.64 -2.53
CA ALA A 96 2.11 15.45 -2.25
C ALA A 96 2.86 14.66 -3.34
N CYS A 97 2.18 14.20 -4.40
CA CYS A 97 2.76 13.30 -5.39
C CYS A 97 3.94 13.97 -6.13
N ARG A 98 5.13 13.34 -6.10
CA ARG A 98 6.33 13.84 -6.81
C ARG A 98 6.11 13.97 -8.33
N ARG A 99 5.20 13.18 -8.90
CA ARG A 99 4.91 13.21 -10.34
C ARG A 99 4.38 14.58 -10.81
N ASN A 100 3.73 15.34 -9.93
CA ASN A 100 3.33 16.73 -10.17
C ASN A 100 4.50 17.65 -10.56
N TRP A 101 5.76 17.30 -10.27
CA TRP A 101 6.92 18.10 -10.66
C TRP A 101 7.29 17.94 -12.14
N ILE A 102 6.72 16.94 -12.81
CA ILE A 102 6.96 16.64 -14.22
C ILE A 102 5.70 16.97 -15.03
N ASP A 103 4.56 16.37 -14.64
CA ASP A 103 3.26 16.55 -15.28
C ASP A 103 2.12 16.61 -14.25
N GLU A 104 1.45 15.48 -13.97
CA GLU A 104 0.26 15.41 -13.12
C GLU A 104 0.37 14.31 -12.07
N ALA A 105 -0.39 14.45 -10.98
CA ALA A 105 -0.41 13.48 -9.91
C ALA A 105 -0.88 12.12 -10.44
N VAL A 106 -0.29 11.05 -9.90
CA VAL A 106 -0.88 9.72 -10.06
C VAL A 106 -2.25 9.75 -9.41
N MET A 107 -3.27 9.23 -10.10
CA MET A 107 -4.65 9.11 -9.61
C MET A 107 -4.78 8.00 -8.57
N ILE A 108 -4.13 8.18 -7.43
CA ILE A 108 -3.96 7.20 -6.34
C ILE A 108 -5.33 6.76 -5.75
N ARG A 109 -6.26 7.69 -5.51
CA ARG A 109 -7.59 7.40 -4.96
C ARG A 109 -8.44 6.56 -5.93
N PRO A 110 -8.57 6.90 -7.23
CA PRO A 110 -9.22 6.03 -8.21
C PRO A 110 -8.58 4.65 -8.36
N LEU A 111 -7.24 4.55 -8.31
CA LEU A 111 -6.54 3.27 -8.37
C LEU A 111 -6.85 2.41 -7.13
N LYS A 112 -6.89 3.02 -5.94
CA LYS A 112 -7.35 2.36 -4.71
C LYS A 112 -8.80 1.87 -4.85
N ARG A 113 -9.69 2.68 -5.43
CA ARG A 113 -11.07 2.28 -5.72
C ARG A 113 -11.11 1.09 -6.67
N PHE A 114 -10.36 1.14 -7.77
CA PHE A 114 -10.31 0.09 -8.77
C PHE A 114 -10.01 -1.28 -8.12
N VAL A 115 -8.91 -1.39 -7.37
CA VAL A 115 -8.56 -2.68 -6.73
C VAL A 115 -9.54 -3.08 -5.62
N THR A 116 -10.03 -2.13 -4.83
CA THR A 116 -11.03 -2.43 -3.79
C THR A 116 -12.42 -2.73 -4.34
N GLU A 117 -12.75 -2.40 -5.58
CA GLU A 117 -13.97 -2.86 -6.26
C GLU A 117 -13.82 -4.29 -6.79
N GLN A 118 -12.60 -4.75 -7.11
CA GLN A 118 -12.36 -6.13 -7.53
C GLN A 118 -12.44 -7.12 -6.35
N TYR A 119 -11.90 -6.74 -5.18
CA TYR A 119 -11.79 -7.61 -4.00
C TYR A 119 -12.67 -7.19 -2.81
N GLY A 120 -13.34 -6.03 -2.91
CA GLY A 120 -14.38 -5.58 -1.99
C GLY A 120 -13.89 -4.91 -0.70
N VAL A 121 -14.84 -4.29 0.02
CA VAL A 121 -14.69 -3.93 1.46
C VAL A 121 -14.74 -5.18 2.35
N GLU A 122 -15.34 -6.23 1.78
CA GLU A 122 -15.72 -7.50 2.36
C GLU A 122 -15.24 -8.61 1.43
N SER A 123 -13.94 -8.80 1.29
CA SER A 123 -13.46 -10.10 0.82
C SER A 123 -14.00 -11.14 1.82
N SER A 124 -15.20 -11.65 1.51
CA SER A 124 -15.96 -12.63 2.28
C SER A 124 -15.35 -14.02 2.05
N SER A 125 -14.36 -14.11 1.16
CA SER A 125 -13.35 -15.16 1.09
C SER A 125 -12.49 -15.15 2.35
N PRO A 126 -12.60 -16.19 3.20
CA PRO A 126 -11.74 -16.35 4.38
C PRO A 126 -10.24 -16.25 4.04
N GLU A 127 -9.87 -16.63 2.81
CA GLU A 127 -8.50 -16.66 2.31
C GLU A 127 -7.86 -15.27 2.31
N THR A 128 -8.61 -14.23 1.90
CA THR A 128 -8.06 -12.87 1.78
C THR A 128 -7.79 -12.24 3.15
N PHE A 129 -8.57 -12.59 4.18
CA PHE A 129 -8.29 -12.17 5.54
C PHE A 129 -7.03 -12.84 6.10
N HIS A 130 -6.81 -14.13 5.80
CA HIS A 130 -5.56 -14.81 6.15
C HIS A 130 -4.35 -14.20 5.44
N ASP A 131 -4.50 -13.81 4.17
CA ASP A 131 -3.43 -13.17 3.40
C ASP A 131 -3.09 -11.77 3.93
N LEU A 132 -4.11 -10.99 4.33
CA LEU A 132 -3.92 -9.71 5.02
C LEU A 132 -3.15 -9.85 6.34
N LEU A 133 -3.37 -10.94 7.09
CA LEU A 133 -2.70 -11.21 8.36
C LEU A 133 -1.27 -11.72 8.20
N ARG A 134 -0.99 -12.48 7.13
CA ARG A 134 0.37 -12.96 6.82
C ARG A 134 1.32 -11.80 6.53
N GLY A 135 0.79 -10.69 6.01
CA GLY A 135 1.57 -9.53 5.60
C GLY A 135 2.45 -9.85 4.39
N THR A 136 2.89 -8.80 3.71
CA THR A 136 3.88 -8.94 2.65
C THR A 136 5.22 -8.46 3.17
N GLU A 137 6.18 -9.38 3.23
CA GLU A 137 7.57 -9.05 3.54
C GLU A 137 8.16 -8.42 2.28
N ASP A 138 8.19 -7.08 2.20
CA ASP A 138 8.98 -6.39 1.20
C ASP A 138 10.42 -6.23 1.72
N PRO A 139 11.42 -6.91 1.15
CA PRO A 139 12.82 -6.76 1.56
C PRO A 139 13.38 -5.35 1.34
N GLY A 140 12.73 -4.52 0.51
CA GLY A 140 13.05 -3.11 0.27
C GLY A 140 12.33 -2.12 1.20
N CYS A 141 11.14 -2.48 1.73
CA CYS A 141 10.35 -1.67 2.64
C CYS A 141 10.33 -2.29 4.05
N SER A 142 11.24 -1.82 4.91
CA SER A 142 11.38 -2.28 6.30
C SER A 142 10.23 -1.83 7.24
N ARG A 143 9.11 -1.35 6.71
CA ARG A 143 7.92 -0.99 7.51
C ARG A 143 6.92 -2.16 7.45
N PRO A 144 6.85 -3.03 8.47
CA PRO A 144 5.81 -4.05 8.52
C PRO A 144 4.43 -3.38 8.48
N SER A 145 3.50 -3.94 7.71
CA SER A 145 2.12 -3.44 7.66
C SER A 145 1.51 -3.38 9.06
N HIS A 146 0.57 -2.44 9.29
CA HIS A 146 -0.12 -2.30 10.58
C HIS A 146 -0.77 -3.63 11.02
N LEU A 147 -1.37 -4.36 10.08
CA LEU A 147 -1.97 -5.66 10.32
C LEU A 147 -0.97 -6.74 10.76
N SER A 148 0.21 -6.84 10.14
CA SER A 148 1.19 -7.86 10.54
C SER A 148 1.76 -7.58 11.95
N GLN A 149 1.82 -6.31 12.35
CA GLN A 149 2.19 -5.92 13.71
C GLN A 149 1.12 -6.30 14.76
N LEU A 150 -0.18 -6.21 14.40
CA LEU A 150 -1.29 -6.58 15.27
C LEU A 150 -1.49 -8.09 15.36
N ALA A 151 -1.35 -8.81 14.26
CA ALA A 151 -1.53 -10.27 14.19
C ALA A 151 -0.59 -11.05 15.12
N GLY A 152 0.59 -10.51 15.43
CA GLY A 152 1.53 -11.09 16.39
C GLY A 152 1.14 -10.92 17.87
N ARG A 153 0.07 -10.17 18.16
CA ARG A 153 -0.31 -9.72 19.53
C ARG A 153 -1.71 -10.16 19.96
N VAL A 154 -2.28 -11.17 19.30
CA VAL A 154 -3.64 -11.68 19.51
C VAL A 154 -3.94 -12.08 20.97
N GLU A 155 -2.93 -12.38 21.79
CA GLU A 155 -3.13 -12.78 23.19
C GLU A 155 -3.35 -11.60 24.15
N GLU A 156 -3.17 -10.34 23.72
CA GLU A 156 -3.31 -9.15 24.59
C GLU A 156 -4.76 -8.94 25.09
N GLY A 157 -5.75 -9.24 24.24
CA GLY A 157 -7.17 -9.02 24.49
C GLY A 157 -7.94 -10.21 25.05
N LYS A 158 -7.33 -11.40 25.11
CA LYS A 158 -8.02 -12.65 25.41
C LYS A 158 -8.75 -12.61 26.75
N GLY A 159 -10.06 -12.88 26.72
CA GLY A 159 -10.93 -12.87 27.91
C GLY A 159 -11.35 -11.48 28.40
N LYS A 160 -10.95 -10.40 27.71
CA LYS A 160 -11.36 -9.02 28.02
C LYS A 160 -12.45 -8.56 27.05
N LYS A 161 -13.43 -7.82 27.58
CA LYS A 161 -14.54 -7.25 26.79
C LYS A 161 -14.37 -5.75 26.63
N VAL A 162 -14.65 -5.23 25.43
CA VAL A 162 -14.59 -3.80 25.12
C VAL A 162 -15.88 -3.36 24.42
N ALA A 163 -16.44 -2.24 24.85
CA ALA A 163 -17.55 -1.58 24.17
C ALA A 163 -17.03 -0.32 23.44
N VAL A 164 -17.32 -0.21 22.15
CA VAL A 164 -17.00 0.94 21.30
C VAL A 164 -18.29 1.72 21.06
N VAL A 165 -18.40 2.93 21.60
CA VAL A 165 -19.62 3.73 21.43
C VAL A 165 -19.57 4.50 20.10
N GLY A 166 -20.28 3.99 19.08
CA GLY A 166 -20.51 4.65 17.80
C GLY A 166 -19.94 3.89 16.60
N SER A 167 -20.79 3.58 15.63
CA SER A 167 -20.47 2.78 14.43
C SER A 167 -19.96 3.59 13.24
N GLY A 168 -19.38 4.76 13.50
CA GLY A 168 -18.74 5.58 12.46
C GLY A 168 -17.34 5.06 12.06
N PRO A 169 -16.65 5.72 11.12
CA PRO A 169 -15.31 5.30 10.66
C PRO A 169 -14.29 5.13 11.78
N ALA A 170 -14.32 6.02 12.78
CA ALA A 170 -13.43 5.94 13.93
C ALA A 170 -13.72 4.71 14.82
N GLY A 171 -15.00 4.45 15.11
CA GLY A 171 -15.40 3.32 15.93
C GLY A 171 -15.17 1.98 15.25
N LEU A 172 -15.51 1.86 13.96
CA LEU A 172 -15.24 0.66 13.18
C LEU A 172 -13.74 0.40 13.03
N GLY A 173 -12.91 1.44 12.83
CA GLY A 173 -11.46 1.30 12.80
C GLY A 173 -10.89 0.80 14.13
N CYS A 174 -11.34 1.38 15.24
CA CYS A 174 -10.95 0.95 16.59
C CYS A 174 -11.39 -0.49 16.88
N ALA A 175 -12.65 -0.82 16.58
CA ALA A 175 -13.21 -2.15 16.80
C ALA A 175 -12.49 -3.23 15.99
N HIS A 176 -12.14 -2.94 14.74
CA HIS A 176 -11.35 -3.81 13.88
C HIS A 176 -9.99 -4.15 14.51
N ASP A 177 -9.23 -3.15 14.95
CA ASP A 177 -7.90 -3.37 15.51
C ASP A 177 -7.96 -4.10 16.86
N LEU A 178 -8.94 -3.77 17.72
CA LEU A 178 -9.16 -4.48 18.98
C LEU A 178 -9.57 -5.94 18.77
N ALA A 179 -10.40 -6.23 17.77
CA ALA A 179 -10.75 -7.60 17.43
C ALA A 179 -9.52 -8.41 16.97
N LEU A 180 -8.62 -7.80 16.20
CA LEU A 180 -7.35 -8.40 15.80
C LEU A 180 -6.40 -8.67 16.98
N LEU A 181 -6.47 -7.86 18.03
CA LEU A 181 -5.75 -8.08 19.29
C LEU A 181 -6.41 -9.11 20.22
N GLY A 182 -7.51 -9.74 19.79
CA GLY A 182 -8.20 -10.81 20.53
C GLY A 182 -9.17 -10.36 21.61
N TYR A 183 -9.58 -9.08 21.62
CA TYR A 183 -10.64 -8.59 22.52
C TYR A 183 -12.04 -9.03 22.04
N ASP A 184 -12.95 -9.25 23.00
CA ASP A 184 -14.39 -9.44 22.72
C ASP A 184 -15.06 -8.05 22.60
N VAL A 185 -15.22 -7.57 21.36
CA VAL A 185 -15.64 -6.20 21.06
C VAL A 185 -17.13 -6.12 20.74
N THR A 186 -17.83 -5.17 21.33
CA THR A 186 -19.21 -4.77 20.99
C THR A 186 -19.21 -3.32 20.50
N VAL A 187 -19.90 -3.03 19.39
CA VAL A 187 -20.06 -1.67 18.81
C VAL A 187 -21.51 -1.21 18.94
#